data_AF-H6L214-F1
#
_entry.id   AF-H6L214-F1
#
_cell.length_a   1.000
_cell.length_b   1.000
_cell.length_c   1.000
_cell.angle_alpha   90.00
_cell.angle_beta   90.00
_cell.angle_gamma   90.00
#
_symmetry.space_group_name_H-M   'P 1'
#
loop_
_entity.id
_entity.type
_entity.pdbx_description
1 polymer ?
#
loop_
_entity_poly.entity_id
_entity_poly.type
_entity_poly.pdbx_seq_one_letter_code
_entity_poly.pdbx_strand_id
1 'polypeptide(L)'
;MSKKNVKIFVEGQGELALFTQILEQRYKVVLEAEETENKQHFSAEINTEDYSIELAVYNKELKSGGIDSTKIESLMKHIKNLEKIGYNCFVFIDADTPQHRPAGGAAARKEYMKGLLEKYELKNTGFFIVPDNEKDGNLEDVMQHCIAERGKPFFSCLSSYTDCIKNLEKENFPKEVEGQDLDKKKYEWYVYMMLGHREGGKKSASPNRKYISDDIWDLDGLNDSPLVNYLDREVFYFLDKKT
;
A
#
# COMPACT_ATOMS: atom_id res chain seq x y z
N MET A 1 6.98 -23.95 20.04
CA MET A 1 7.81 -23.18 19.09
C MET A 1 7.85 -21.73 19.57
N SER A 2 8.90 -20.96 19.28
CA SER A 2 8.87 -19.51 19.55
C SER A 2 7.93 -18.86 18.55
N LYS A 3 6.99 -18.03 19.04
CA LYS A 3 6.06 -17.26 18.21
C LYS A 3 6.82 -16.44 17.16
N LYS A 4 6.39 -16.52 15.90
CA LYS A 4 6.98 -15.78 14.77
C LYS A 4 6.33 -14.41 14.65
N ASN A 5 7.12 -13.33 14.70
CA ASN A 5 6.58 -11.98 14.54
C ASN A 5 6.94 -11.43 13.17
N VAL A 6 5.94 -10.92 12.44
CA VAL A 6 6.06 -10.34 11.12
C VAL A 6 5.51 -8.93 11.15
N LYS A 7 6.21 -7.98 10.52
CA LYS A 7 5.72 -6.63 10.34
C LYS A 7 5.81 -6.20 8.89
N ILE A 8 4.70 -5.78 8.31
CA ILE A 8 4.58 -5.32 6.94
C ILE A 8 4.44 -3.80 6.94
N PHE A 9 5.32 -3.12 6.24
CA PHE A 9 5.33 -1.68 6.06
C PHE A 9 4.87 -1.31 4.66
N VAL A 10 3.90 -0.41 4.57
CA VAL A 10 3.35 0.12 3.32
C VAL A 10 3.45 1.66 3.29
N GLU A 11 3.30 2.24 2.10
CA GLU A 11 3.50 3.68 1.88
C GLU A 11 2.43 4.57 2.51
N GLY A 12 1.18 4.26 2.25
CA GLY A 12 0.07 5.09 2.65
C GLY A 12 -1.15 4.28 3.05
N GLN A 13 -2.23 5.02 3.25
CA GLN A 13 -3.50 4.48 3.73
C GLN A 13 -4.23 3.67 2.64
N GLY A 14 -3.99 3.98 1.36
CA GLY A 14 -4.58 3.21 0.25
C GLY A 14 -3.98 1.81 0.17
N GLU A 15 -2.66 1.73 0.24
CA GLU A 15 -1.89 0.49 0.32
C GLU A 15 -2.30 -0.30 1.57
N LEU A 16 -2.39 0.37 2.71
CA LEU A 16 -2.82 -0.27 3.95
C LEU A 16 -4.19 -0.94 3.80
N ALA A 17 -5.17 -0.22 3.25
CA ALA A 17 -6.51 -0.74 3.07
C ALA A 17 -6.56 -1.92 2.10
N LEU A 18 -5.79 -1.88 1.00
CA LEU A 18 -5.71 -2.98 0.06
C LEU A 18 -5.07 -4.22 0.70
N PHE A 19 -3.92 -4.04 1.35
CA PHE A 19 -3.22 -5.15 1.99
C PHE A 19 -4.07 -5.79 3.07
N THR A 20 -4.79 -5.00 3.88
CA THR A 20 -5.78 -5.53 4.82
C THR A 20 -6.78 -6.45 4.12
N GLN A 21 -7.35 -6.07 2.98
CA GLN A 21 -8.31 -6.94 2.27
C GLN A 21 -7.68 -8.20 1.68
N ILE A 22 -6.50 -8.07 1.06
CA ILE A 22 -5.77 -9.24 0.56
C ILE A 22 -5.53 -10.21 1.71
N LEU A 23 -5.11 -9.69 2.86
CA LEU A 23 -4.90 -10.46 4.07
C LEU A 23 -6.19 -11.15 4.54
N GLU A 24 -7.28 -10.40 4.74
CA GLU A 24 -8.54 -10.93 5.25
C GLU A 24 -9.21 -11.92 4.30
N GLN A 25 -9.30 -11.58 3.01
CA GLN A 25 -10.01 -12.41 2.03
C GLN A 25 -9.23 -13.67 1.66
N ARG A 26 -7.91 -13.56 1.41
CA ARG A 26 -7.09 -14.68 0.95
C ARG A 26 -6.67 -15.59 2.09
N TYR A 27 -6.24 -15.00 3.21
CA TYR A 27 -5.66 -15.76 4.32
C TYR A 27 -6.65 -15.99 5.48
N LYS A 28 -7.90 -15.51 5.33
CA LYS A 28 -8.99 -15.72 6.31
C LYS A 28 -8.64 -15.24 7.71
N VAL A 29 -7.89 -14.15 7.77
CA VAL A 29 -7.48 -13.48 8.99
C VAL A 29 -8.41 -12.31 9.25
N VAL A 30 -8.58 -11.92 10.52
CA VAL A 30 -9.34 -10.72 10.88
C VAL A 30 -8.34 -9.75 11.46
N LEU A 31 -8.26 -8.55 10.89
CA LEU A 31 -7.33 -7.55 11.34
C LEU A 31 -8.03 -6.58 12.29
N GLU A 32 -7.56 -6.49 13.52
CA GLU A 32 -8.08 -5.51 14.47
C GLU A 32 -7.48 -4.14 14.18
N ALA A 33 -8.33 -3.16 13.88
CA ALA A 33 -7.93 -1.77 13.72
C ALA A 33 -7.88 -1.08 15.08
N GLU A 34 -6.68 -0.69 15.53
CA GLU A 34 -6.53 0.13 16.74
C GLU A 34 -6.60 1.63 16.41
N GLU A 35 -7.75 2.27 16.65
CA GLU A 35 -7.84 3.73 16.65
C GLU A 35 -7.23 4.30 17.94
N THR A 36 -6.07 4.94 17.86
CA THR A 36 -5.52 5.72 18.99
C THR A 36 -6.06 7.16 18.97
N GLU A 37 -6.15 7.80 20.14
CA GLU A 37 -6.67 9.19 20.31
C GLU A 37 -6.01 10.21 19.36
N ASN A 38 -4.79 9.93 18.92
CA ASN A 38 -4.14 10.56 17.77
C ASN A 38 -4.48 9.78 16.49
N LYS A 39 -5.55 10.19 15.80
CA LYS A 39 -6.17 9.73 14.53
C LYS A 39 -5.28 9.20 13.36
N GLN A 40 -4.17 8.51 13.59
CA GLN A 40 -3.13 8.26 12.58
C GLN A 40 -2.53 6.87 12.61
N HIS A 41 -2.92 6.04 13.56
CA HIS A 41 -2.52 4.65 13.61
C HIS A 41 -3.64 3.80 13.07
N PHE A 42 -3.44 3.31 11.86
CA PHE A 42 -4.12 2.11 11.42
C PHE A 42 -3.03 1.05 11.37
N SER A 43 -3.03 0.22 12.40
CA SER A 43 -2.39 -1.07 12.33
C SER A 43 -3.47 -2.11 12.16
N ALA A 44 -3.08 -3.18 11.49
CA ALA A 44 -3.92 -4.32 11.26
C ALA A 44 -3.11 -5.48 11.86
N GLU A 45 -3.58 -6.08 12.96
CA GLU A 45 -2.85 -7.16 13.65
C GLU A 45 -3.60 -8.50 13.55
N ILE A 46 -2.83 -9.57 13.29
CA ILE A 46 -3.25 -10.96 13.44
C ILE A 46 -2.39 -11.53 14.53
N ASN A 47 -3.00 -12.13 15.55
CA ASN A 47 -2.28 -12.65 16.69
C ASN A 47 -2.77 -14.07 17.00
N THR A 48 -1.91 -15.05 16.73
CA THR A 48 -2.13 -16.47 17.01
C THR A 48 -1.06 -16.97 17.99
N GLU A 49 -1.21 -18.21 18.45
CA GLU A 49 -0.19 -18.86 19.29
C GLU A 49 1.16 -19.00 18.55
N ASP A 50 1.11 -19.24 17.24
CA ASP A 50 2.29 -19.54 16.42
C ASP A 50 2.91 -18.30 15.77
N TYR A 51 2.11 -17.27 15.47
CA TYR A 51 2.59 -16.06 14.82
C TYR A 51 1.79 -14.79 15.13
N SER A 52 2.45 -13.64 14.95
CA SER A 52 1.84 -12.33 14.86
C SER A 52 2.20 -11.67 13.52
N ILE A 53 1.22 -11.05 12.85
CA ILE A 53 1.46 -10.18 11.69
C ILE A 53 0.91 -8.80 12.03
N GLU A 54 1.74 -7.78 11.90
CA GLU A 54 1.35 -6.38 12.03
C GLU A 54 1.51 -5.66 10.69
N LEU A 55 0.46 -5.04 10.18
CA LEU A 55 0.52 -4.14 9.03
C LEU A 55 0.59 -2.69 9.51
N ALA A 56 1.47 -1.86 8.93
CA ALA A 56 1.64 -0.47 9.32
C ALA A 56 2.06 0.42 8.14
N VAL A 57 1.65 1.69 8.16
CA VAL A 57 2.22 2.70 7.27
C VAL A 57 3.60 3.14 7.76
N TYR A 58 4.58 3.33 6.86
CA TYR A 58 5.89 3.81 7.28
C TYR A 58 5.88 5.29 7.68
N ASN A 59 4.93 6.09 7.18
CA ASN A 59 4.75 7.47 7.57
C ASN A 59 3.47 7.66 8.38
N LYS A 60 3.64 7.93 9.69
CA LYS A 60 2.53 8.21 10.60
C LYS A 60 1.92 9.59 10.36
N GLU A 61 2.68 10.53 9.80
CA GLU A 61 2.19 11.88 9.51
C GLU A 61 1.41 11.91 8.19
N LEU A 62 0.09 11.77 8.28
CA LEU A 62 -0.89 11.71 7.19
C LEU A 62 -0.89 12.88 6.17
N LYS A 63 -0.03 13.90 6.32
CA LYS A 63 -0.07 15.13 5.51
C LYS A 63 0.83 15.10 4.28
N SER A 64 1.76 14.16 4.16
CA SER A 64 2.58 13.99 2.96
C SER A 64 2.72 12.51 2.60
N GLY A 65 2.04 12.11 1.52
CA GLY A 65 2.39 10.87 0.81
C GLY A 65 3.77 10.99 0.16
N GLY A 66 4.35 9.88 -0.27
CA GLY A 66 5.68 9.84 -0.85
C GLY A 66 6.76 9.43 0.14
N ILE A 67 7.63 8.56 -0.36
CA ILE A 67 8.95 8.33 0.24
C ILE A 67 9.82 9.58 0.08
N ASP A 68 10.47 9.97 1.18
CA ASP A 68 11.67 10.79 1.11
C ASP A 68 12.82 10.05 1.80
N SER A 69 14.05 10.48 1.51
CA SER A 69 15.25 9.85 2.07
C SER A 69 15.28 9.86 3.61
N THR A 70 14.67 10.85 4.26
CA THR A 70 14.65 10.95 5.72
C THR A 70 13.66 9.95 6.31
N LYS A 71 12.47 9.84 5.73
CA LYS A 71 11.42 8.91 6.14
C LYS A 71 11.90 7.47 6.02
N ILE A 72 12.49 7.09 4.89
CA ILE A 72 12.96 5.73 4.69
C ILE A 72 14.15 5.40 5.59
N GLU A 73 15.09 6.33 5.81
CA GLU A 73 16.18 6.10 6.76
C GLU A 73 15.67 5.95 8.20
N SER A 74 14.65 6.71 8.58
CA SER A 74 13.99 6.56 9.88
C SER A 74 13.33 5.18 10.00
N LEU A 75 12.63 4.73 8.95
CA LEU A 75 12.05 3.40 8.89
C LEU A 75 13.13 2.30 9.04
N MET A 76 14.25 2.39 8.33
CA MET A 76 15.33 1.39 8.42
C MET A 76 15.90 1.31 9.85
N LYS A 77 16.07 2.45 10.53
CA LYS A 77 16.49 2.47 11.95
C LYS A 77 15.46 1.81 12.87
N HIS A 78 14.17 2.04 12.60
CA HIS A 78 13.10 1.40 13.35
C HIS A 78 13.08 -0.12 13.13
N ILE A 79 13.17 -0.57 11.88
CA ILE A 79 13.26 -1.99 11.50
C ILE A 79 14.46 -2.66 12.17
N LYS A 80 15.62 -2.00 12.22
CA LYS A 80 16.81 -2.53 12.92
C LYS A 80 16.52 -2.84 14.40
N ASN A 81 15.67 -2.05 15.05
CA ASN A 81 15.28 -2.32 16.44
C ASN A 81 14.25 -3.44 16.55
N LEU A 82 13.35 -3.57 15.57
CA LEU A 82 12.39 -4.67 15.49
C LEU A 82 13.07 -6.02 15.26
N GLU A 83 14.07 -6.09 14.37
CA GLU A 83 14.83 -7.33 14.14
C GLU A 83 15.54 -7.82 15.43
N LYS A 84 16.06 -6.89 16.26
CA LYS A 84 16.70 -7.23 17.54
C LYS A 84 15.75 -7.90 18.53
N ILE A 85 14.45 -7.64 18.42
CA ILE A 85 13.41 -8.25 19.25
C ILE A 85 12.67 -9.39 18.52
N GLY A 86 13.21 -9.86 17.39
CA GLY A 86 12.76 -11.08 16.72
C GLY A 86 11.68 -10.90 15.66
N TYR A 87 11.47 -9.69 15.14
CA TYR A 87 10.57 -9.47 14.01
C TYR A 87 11.24 -9.73 12.66
N ASN A 88 10.46 -10.26 11.73
CA ASN A 88 10.76 -10.28 10.30
C ASN A 88 9.98 -9.15 9.65
N CYS A 89 10.66 -8.28 8.90
CA CYS A 89 10.05 -7.07 8.36
C CYS A 89 9.92 -7.14 6.84
N PHE A 90 8.83 -6.63 6.27
CA PHE A 90 8.64 -6.55 4.82
C PHE A 90 8.25 -5.14 4.45
N VAL A 91 8.94 -4.54 3.47
CA VAL A 91 8.68 -3.18 3.02
C VAL A 91 8.14 -3.19 1.60
N PHE A 92 6.94 -2.65 1.41
CA PHE A 92 6.32 -2.45 0.11
C PHE A 92 6.45 -0.98 -0.29
N ILE A 93 6.93 -0.77 -1.52
CA ILE A 93 7.27 0.56 -2.02
C ILE A 93 7.01 0.64 -3.51
N ASP A 94 6.45 1.76 -3.96
CA ASP A 94 6.25 1.98 -5.39
C ASP A 94 7.59 2.15 -6.12
N ALA A 95 7.69 1.61 -7.34
CA ALA A 95 8.82 1.94 -8.21
C ALA A 95 8.80 3.44 -8.53
N ASP A 96 7.60 3.97 -8.78
CA ASP A 96 7.35 5.24 -9.45
C ASP A 96 8.14 5.32 -10.78
N THR A 97 8.21 6.52 -11.36
CA THR A 97 9.03 6.78 -12.54
C THR A 97 10.41 7.34 -12.17
N PRO A 98 11.43 7.30 -13.05
CA PRO A 98 12.80 7.79 -12.77
C PRO A 98 12.92 9.26 -12.35
N GLN A 99 11.89 10.07 -12.61
CA GLN A 99 11.82 11.46 -12.17
C GLN A 99 11.61 11.58 -10.65
N HIS A 100 11.08 10.55 -10.01
CA HIS A 100 10.84 10.52 -8.57
C HIS A 100 12.16 10.38 -7.79
N ARG A 101 12.13 10.86 -6.55
CA ARG A 101 13.27 10.90 -5.62
C ARG A 101 12.87 10.17 -4.33
N PRO A 102 13.81 9.54 -3.59
CA PRO A 102 15.27 9.61 -3.77
C PRO A 102 15.82 8.81 -4.97
N ALA A 103 15.14 7.75 -5.40
CA ALA A 103 15.53 6.94 -6.56
C ALA A 103 14.30 6.28 -7.21
N GLY A 104 13.62 7.01 -8.09
CA GLY A 104 12.45 6.50 -8.83
C GLY A 104 12.82 5.51 -9.94
N GLY A 105 11.83 4.73 -10.38
CA GLY A 105 11.98 3.62 -11.31
C GLY A 105 12.44 2.33 -10.62
N ALA A 106 11.98 1.19 -11.10
CA ALA A 106 12.13 -0.09 -10.41
C ALA A 106 13.58 -0.49 -10.18
N ALA A 107 14.43 -0.33 -11.20
CA ALA A 107 15.85 -0.69 -11.11
C ALA A 107 16.57 0.14 -10.03
N ALA A 108 16.40 1.47 -10.07
CA ALA A 108 17.05 2.38 -9.13
C ALA A 108 16.47 2.22 -7.71
N ARG A 109 15.15 2.03 -7.57
CA ARG A 109 14.50 1.77 -6.27
C ARG A 109 15.00 0.47 -5.65
N LYS A 110 15.15 -0.58 -6.45
CA LYS A 110 15.68 -1.88 -6.01
C LYS A 110 17.12 -1.80 -5.53
N GLU A 111 17.98 -1.09 -6.27
CA GLU A 111 19.37 -0.86 -5.84
C GLU A 111 19.43 -0.02 -4.57
N TYR A 112 18.62 1.05 -4.50
CA TYR A 112 18.51 1.91 -3.33
C TYR A 112 18.09 1.12 -2.08
N MET A 113 17.05 0.29 -2.19
CA MET A 113 16.59 -0.55 -1.08
C MET A 113 17.65 -1.57 -0.66
N LYS A 114 18.35 -2.22 -1.60
CA LYS A 114 19.47 -3.12 -1.28
C LYS A 114 20.58 -2.40 -0.51
N GLY A 115 20.99 -1.22 -0.98
CA GLY A 115 22.01 -0.41 -0.30
C GLY A 115 21.58 -0.01 1.11
N LEU A 116 20.29 0.27 1.33
CA LEU A 116 19.75 0.52 2.67
C LEU A 116 19.80 -0.74 3.56
N LEU A 117 19.35 -1.90 3.07
CA LEU A 117 19.41 -3.13 3.86
C LEU A 117 20.84 -3.45 4.29
N GLU A 118 21.81 -3.30 3.38
CA GLU A 118 23.24 -3.48 3.67
C GLU A 118 23.76 -2.45 4.68
N LYS A 119 23.50 -1.16 4.45
CA LYS A 119 23.91 -0.06 5.33
C LYS A 119 23.43 -0.24 6.78
N TYR A 120 22.21 -0.75 6.96
CA TYR A 120 21.63 -0.96 8.28
C TYR A 120 21.81 -2.39 8.81
N GLU A 121 22.47 -3.28 8.06
CA GLU A 121 22.74 -4.68 8.40
C GLU A 121 21.45 -5.48 8.68
N LEU A 122 20.39 -5.21 7.92
CA LEU A 122 19.09 -5.84 8.09
C LEU A 122 19.08 -7.21 7.41
N LYS A 123 18.90 -8.28 8.19
CA LYS A 123 19.03 -9.68 7.71
C LYS A 123 17.71 -10.42 7.59
N ASN A 124 16.71 -9.99 8.36
CA ASN A 124 15.38 -10.57 8.40
C ASN A 124 14.36 -9.61 7.79
N THR A 125 14.82 -8.79 6.83
CA THR A 125 14.01 -7.78 6.16
C THR A 125 13.96 -8.04 4.66
N GLY A 126 12.75 -8.22 4.14
CA GLY A 126 12.46 -8.26 2.70
C GLY A 126 11.89 -6.94 2.21
N PHE A 127 11.93 -6.73 0.89
CA PHE A 127 11.16 -5.67 0.25
C PHE A 127 10.55 -6.12 -1.08
N PHE A 128 9.50 -5.42 -1.48
CA PHE A 128 8.85 -5.58 -2.77
C PHE A 128 8.69 -4.21 -3.43
N ILE A 129 9.15 -4.10 -4.68
CA ILE A 129 8.95 -2.90 -5.49
C ILE A 129 7.69 -3.11 -6.33
N VAL A 130 6.66 -2.31 -6.09
CA VAL A 130 5.38 -2.37 -6.80
C VAL A 130 5.59 -1.81 -8.23
N PRO A 131 5.01 -2.44 -9.28
CA PRO A 131 4.02 -3.52 -9.23
C PRO A 131 4.57 -4.95 -9.17
N ASP A 132 5.82 -5.20 -9.60
CA ASP A 132 6.30 -6.58 -9.84
C ASP A 132 7.80 -6.85 -9.56
N ASN A 133 8.55 -5.93 -8.95
CA ASN A 133 10.01 -5.91 -8.77
C ASN A 133 10.87 -5.66 -10.02
N GLU A 134 10.25 -5.44 -11.17
CA GLU A 134 10.95 -5.30 -12.45
C GLU A 134 10.58 -4.04 -13.23
N LYS A 135 9.31 -3.65 -13.22
CA LYS A 135 8.78 -2.53 -14.00
C LYS A 135 8.52 -1.31 -13.13
N ASP A 136 8.61 -0.15 -13.77
CA ASP A 136 8.11 1.10 -13.21
C ASP A 136 6.59 1.01 -13.03
N GLY A 137 6.09 1.73 -12.04
CA GLY A 137 4.68 1.76 -11.68
C GLY A 137 4.47 1.95 -10.19
N ASN A 138 3.21 1.84 -9.79
CA ASN A 138 2.74 2.05 -8.42
C ASN A 138 1.60 1.11 -8.08
N LEU A 139 1.08 1.22 -6.86
CA LEU A 139 -0.02 0.38 -6.43
C LEU A 139 -1.30 0.61 -7.24
N GLU A 140 -1.54 1.85 -7.66
CA GLU A 140 -2.66 2.16 -8.53
C GLU A 140 -2.63 1.26 -9.79
N ASP A 141 -1.49 1.07 -10.46
CA ASP A 141 -1.37 0.16 -11.62
C ASP A 141 -1.83 -1.28 -11.30
N VAL A 142 -1.54 -1.77 -10.10
CA VAL A 142 -2.01 -3.09 -9.62
C VAL A 142 -3.53 -3.05 -9.42
N MET A 143 -4.05 -2.04 -8.73
CA MET A 143 -5.47 -1.91 -8.40
C MET A 143 -6.39 -1.78 -9.62
N GLN A 144 -5.85 -1.33 -10.76
CA GLN A 144 -6.58 -1.23 -12.03
C GLN A 144 -7.13 -2.59 -12.48
N HIS A 145 -6.41 -3.67 -12.15
CA HIS A 145 -6.76 -5.04 -12.50
C HIS A 145 -7.80 -5.64 -11.53
N CYS A 146 -8.07 -4.97 -10.42
CA CYS A 146 -8.98 -5.43 -9.37
C CYS A 146 -10.31 -4.67 -9.38
N ILE A 147 -10.59 -3.86 -10.39
CA ILE A 147 -11.87 -3.15 -10.47
C ILE A 147 -12.98 -4.18 -10.67
N ALA A 148 -13.88 -4.30 -9.69
CA ALA A 148 -15.00 -5.22 -9.75
C ALA A 148 -15.88 -4.92 -10.98
N GLU A 149 -16.56 -5.96 -11.51
CA GLU A 149 -17.35 -5.85 -12.75
C GLU A 149 -18.35 -4.69 -12.73
N ARG A 150 -19.01 -4.47 -11.57
CA ARG A 150 -19.94 -3.35 -11.36
C ARG A 150 -19.27 -1.97 -11.48
N GLY A 151 -18.00 -1.86 -11.08
CA GLY A 151 -17.23 -0.62 -11.09
C GLY A 151 -16.60 -0.30 -12.45
N LYS A 152 -16.39 -1.29 -13.33
CA LYS A 152 -15.70 -1.11 -14.61
C LYS A 152 -16.30 -0.01 -15.49
N PRO A 153 -17.63 0.11 -15.68
CA PRO A 153 -18.20 1.18 -16.48
C PRO A 153 -17.89 2.57 -15.91
N PHE A 154 -17.98 2.74 -14.59
CA PHE A 154 -17.70 4.01 -13.93
C PHE A 154 -16.22 4.36 -13.97
N PHE A 155 -15.35 3.38 -13.70
CA PHE A 155 -13.90 3.56 -13.80
C PHE A 155 -13.48 3.94 -15.23
N SER A 156 -14.10 3.35 -16.25
CA SER A 156 -13.88 3.73 -17.65
C SER A 156 -14.28 5.19 -17.93
N CYS A 157 -15.41 5.66 -17.40
CA CYS A 157 -15.79 7.08 -17.48
C CYS A 157 -14.74 7.99 -16.81
N LEU A 158 -14.23 7.60 -15.64
CA LEU A 158 -13.17 8.35 -14.95
C LEU A 158 -11.87 8.37 -15.77
N SER A 159 -11.46 7.25 -16.37
CA SER A 159 -10.30 7.20 -17.26
C SER A 159 -10.43 8.19 -18.42
N SER A 160 -11.57 8.17 -19.12
CA SER A 160 -11.83 9.13 -20.20
C SER A 160 -11.84 10.58 -19.72
N TYR A 161 -12.36 10.85 -18.53
CA TYR A 161 -12.32 12.18 -17.93
C TYR A 161 -10.88 12.63 -17.62
N THR A 162 -10.07 11.79 -16.98
CA THR A 162 -8.67 12.12 -16.70
C THR A 162 -7.83 12.28 -17.96
N ASP A 163 -8.08 11.46 -18.98
CA ASP A 163 -7.41 11.58 -20.29
C ASP A 163 -7.78 12.89 -20.98
N CYS A 164 -9.04 13.32 -20.87
CA CYS A 164 -9.46 14.62 -21.36
C CYS A 164 -8.68 15.74 -20.67
N ILE A 165 -8.58 15.73 -19.34
CA ILE A 165 -7.84 16.76 -18.58
C ILE A 165 -6.35 16.77 -18.96
N LYS A 166 -5.71 15.61 -19.08
CA LYS A 166 -4.29 15.48 -19.45
C LYS A 166 -3.96 16.15 -20.79
N ASN A 167 -4.95 16.26 -21.70
CA ASN A 167 -4.82 16.85 -23.02
C ASN A 167 -5.27 18.31 -23.09
N LEU A 168 -5.68 18.93 -21.98
CA LEU A 168 -6.03 20.35 -21.96
C LEU A 168 -4.77 21.21 -22.02
N GLU A 169 -4.87 22.32 -22.75
CA GLU A 169 -3.89 23.41 -22.64
C GLU A 169 -3.81 23.91 -21.19
N LYS A 170 -2.61 24.31 -20.77
CA LYS A 170 -2.33 24.66 -19.37
C LYS A 170 -3.26 25.76 -18.83
N GLU A 171 -3.66 26.73 -19.65
CA GLU A 171 -4.57 27.81 -19.21
C GLU A 171 -6.00 27.33 -18.92
N ASN A 172 -6.38 26.16 -19.45
CA ASN A 172 -7.70 25.55 -19.29
C ASN A 172 -7.73 24.45 -18.23
N PHE A 173 -6.60 24.17 -17.57
CA PHE A 173 -6.52 23.12 -16.57
C PHE A 173 -7.45 23.44 -15.37
N PRO A 174 -8.28 22.50 -14.90
CA PRO A 174 -9.12 22.76 -13.75
C PRO A 174 -8.25 22.99 -12.51
N LYS A 175 -8.46 24.12 -11.83
CA LYS A 175 -7.67 24.53 -10.65
C LYS A 175 -7.64 23.47 -9.54
N GLU A 176 -8.70 22.68 -9.40
CA GLU A 176 -8.79 21.64 -8.37
C GLU A 176 -7.86 20.45 -8.58
N VAL A 177 -7.33 20.25 -9.80
CA VAL A 177 -6.45 19.12 -10.13
C VAL A 177 -5.12 19.57 -10.74
N GLU A 178 -4.89 20.88 -10.85
CA GLU A 178 -3.64 21.43 -11.35
C GLU A 178 -2.45 20.98 -10.47
N GLY A 179 -1.42 20.43 -11.12
CA GLY A 179 -0.22 19.91 -10.46
C GLY A 179 -0.42 18.61 -9.68
N GLN A 180 -1.57 17.96 -9.78
CA GLN A 180 -1.84 16.68 -9.14
C GLN A 180 -1.58 15.50 -10.09
N ASP A 181 -1.24 14.36 -9.50
CA ASP A 181 -1.22 13.08 -10.22
C ASP A 181 -2.67 12.64 -10.52
N LEU A 182 -3.07 12.79 -11.78
CA LEU A 182 -4.41 12.44 -12.23
C LEU A 182 -4.68 10.94 -12.21
N ASP A 183 -3.66 10.09 -12.36
CA ASP A 183 -3.84 8.65 -12.24
C ASP A 183 -4.14 8.29 -10.78
N LYS A 184 -3.43 8.86 -9.82
CA LYS A 184 -3.76 8.71 -8.40
C LYS A 184 -5.15 9.26 -8.06
N LYS A 185 -5.50 10.45 -8.57
CA LYS A 185 -6.83 11.07 -8.33
C LYS A 185 -7.97 10.23 -8.87
N LYS A 186 -7.79 9.59 -10.02
CA LYS A 186 -8.75 8.65 -10.63
C LYS A 186 -9.17 7.56 -9.63
N TYR A 187 -8.21 6.96 -8.92
CA TYR A 187 -8.51 5.94 -7.89
C TYR A 187 -9.20 6.52 -6.68
N GLU A 188 -8.72 7.65 -6.18
CA GLU A 188 -9.36 8.32 -5.04
C GLU A 188 -10.83 8.64 -5.35
N TRP A 189 -11.12 9.13 -6.56
CA TRP A 189 -12.49 9.38 -7.02
C TRP A 189 -13.29 8.10 -7.22
N TYR A 190 -12.71 7.06 -7.80
CA TYR A 190 -13.37 5.75 -7.96
C TYR A 190 -13.88 5.24 -6.62
N VAL A 191 -12.97 5.13 -5.64
CA VAL A 191 -13.27 4.65 -4.30
C VAL A 191 -14.32 5.54 -3.64
N TYR A 192 -14.14 6.85 -3.70
CA TYR A 192 -15.05 7.81 -3.09
C TYR A 192 -16.47 7.70 -3.64
N MET A 193 -16.61 7.59 -4.96
CA MET A 193 -17.91 7.57 -5.63
C MET A 193 -18.61 6.23 -5.49
N MET A 194 -17.86 5.12 -5.55
CA MET A 194 -18.44 3.77 -5.45
C MET A 194 -18.87 3.42 -4.03
N LEU A 195 -18.17 3.92 -3.00
CA LEU A 195 -18.56 3.71 -1.60
C LEU A 195 -19.67 4.66 -1.12
N GLY A 196 -19.89 5.76 -1.84
CA GLY A 196 -20.86 6.79 -1.50
C GLY A 196 -20.53 7.58 -0.22
N HIS A 197 -21.33 8.60 0.04
CA HIS A 197 -21.32 9.31 1.32
C HIS A 197 -22.13 8.54 2.37
N ARG A 198 -21.56 8.29 3.55
CA ARG A 198 -22.39 7.94 4.73
C ARG A 198 -23.20 9.16 5.16
N GLU A 199 -24.44 8.92 5.59
CA GLU A 199 -25.33 9.92 6.19
C GLU A 199 -24.59 10.70 7.30
N GLY A 200 -24.61 12.03 7.23
CA GLY A 200 -24.05 12.88 8.29
C GLY A 200 -23.17 14.05 7.85
N GLY A 201 -23.03 14.35 6.56
CA GLY A 201 -22.68 15.68 6.03
C GLY A 201 -21.33 16.30 6.45
N LYS A 202 -20.52 15.63 7.27
CA LYS A 202 -19.16 16.07 7.58
C LYS A 202 -18.24 15.46 6.53
N LYS A 203 -17.51 16.33 5.82
CA LYS A 203 -16.26 16.03 5.10
C LYS A 203 -15.17 15.55 6.07
N SER A 204 -15.50 14.68 7.03
CA SER A 204 -14.47 14.06 7.85
C SER A 204 -13.73 13.09 6.93
N ALA A 205 -12.41 13.26 6.91
CA ALA A 205 -11.47 12.17 6.74
C ALA A 205 -11.76 11.13 7.84
N SER A 206 -12.92 10.47 7.73
CA SER A 206 -13.37 9.48 8.68
C SER A 206 -12.44 8.30 8.52
N PRO A 207 -11.78 7.86 9.60
CA PRO A 207 -11.03 6.63 9.57
C PRO A 207 -11.91 5.41 9.22
N ASN A 208 -13.23 5.56 9.37
CA ASN A 208 -14.26 4.61 8.94
C ASN A 208 -14.67 4.72 7.46
N ARG A 209 -13.83 5.27 6.58
CA ARG A 209 -14.01 4.98 5.14
C ARG A 209 -13.86 3.47 5.02
N LYS A 210 -14.96 2.76 4.79
CA LYS A 210 -14.93 1.38 4.34
C LYS A 210 -14.34 1.37 2.94
N TYR A 211 -13.03 1.62 2.79
CA TYR A 211 -12.24 1.25 1.60
C TYR A 211 -12.44 -0.23 1.23
N ILE A 212 -13.01 -0.97 2.19
CA ILE A 212 -13.32 -2.38 2.33
C ILE A 212 -14.83 -2.57 2.10
N SER A 213 -15.23 -2.71 0.84
CA SER A 213 -16.47 -3.38 0.48
C SER A 213 -16.21 -4.30 -0.70
N ASP A 214 -16.64 -5.55 -0.56
CA ASP A 214 -16.42 -6.62 -1.55
C ASP A 214 -17.07 -6.33 -2.91
N ASP A 215 -17.88 -5.26 -3.02
CA ASP A 215 -18.59 -4.88 -4.24
C ASP A 215 -17.82 -3.91 -5.14
N ILE A 216 -16.67 -3.37 -4.70
CA ILE A 216 -15.86 -2.43 -5.48
C ILE A 216 -14.51 -2.99 -5.94
N TRP A 217 -14.03 -4.06 -5.29
CA TRP A 217 -12.78 -4.75 -5.63
C TRP A 217 -13.03 -6.23 -5.93
N ASP A 218 -12.48 -6.70 -7.04
CA ASP A 218 -12.34 -8.11 -7.38
C ASP A 218 -10.88 -8.53 -7.11
N LEU A 219 -10.61 -8.98 -5.89
CA LEU A 219 -9.27 -9.40 -5.48
C LEU A 219 -8.86 -10.76 -6.06
N ASP A 220 -9.79 -11.55 -6.61
CA ASP A 220 -9.44 -12.78 -7.30
C ASP A 220 -8.60 -12.51 -8.55
N GLY A 221 -8.76 -11.33 -9.16
CA GLY A 221 -7.90 -10.83 -10.22
C GLY A 221 -6.42 -10.68 -9.82
N LEU A 222 -6.10 -10.66 -8.52
CA LEU A 222 -4.73 -10.60 -8.01
C LEU A 222 -4.12 -11.96 -7.68
N ASN A 223 -4.86 -13.06 -7.79
CA ASN A 223 -4.42 -14.36 -7.27
C ASN A 223 -3.07 -14.83 -7.84
N ASP A 224 -2.78 -14.49 -9.09
CA ASP A 224 -1.51 -14.80 -9.78
C ASP A 224 -0.60 -13.57 -9.94
N SER A 225 -0.95 -12.45 -9.31
CA SER A 225 -0.14 -11.23 -9.38
C SER A 225 1.22 -11.43 -8.71
N PRO A 226 2.28 -10.77 -9.21
CA PRO A 226 3.59 -10.78 -8.55
C PRO A 226 3.55 -10.36 -7.08
N LEU A 227 2.65 -9.44 -6.72
CA LEU A 227 2.43 -8.99 -5.35
C LEU A 227 1.95 -10.14 -4.44
N VAL A 228 0.88 -10.83 -4.85
CA VAL A 228 0.33 -11.95 -4.09
C VAL A 228 1.29 -13.12 -4.03
N ASN A 229 1.97 -13.44 -5.14
CA ASN A 229 3.00 -14.47 -5.16
C ASN A 229 4.16 -14.17 -4.20
N TYR A 230 4.53 -12.89 -4.06
CA TYR A 230 5.53 -12.48 -3.09
C TYR A 230 5.04 -12.63 -1.65
N LEU A 231 3.80 -12.22 -1.35
CA LEU A 231 3.19 -12.42 -0.03
C LEU A 231 3.16 -13.92 0.33
N ASP A 232 2.71 -14.77 -0.59
CA ASP A 232 2.67 -16.22 -0.39
C ASP A 232 4.07 -16.79 -0.12
N ARG A 233 5.08 -16.43 -0.92
CA ARG A 233 6.42 -17.04 -0.86
C ARG A 233 7.32 -16.50 0.24
N GLU A 234 7.21 -15.21 0.56
CA GLU A 234 8.15 -14.55 1.48
C GLU A 234 7.51 -14.31 2.84
N VAL A 235 6.24 -13.90 2.87
CA VAL A 235 5.53 -13.55 4.11
C VAL A 235 4.87 -14.76 4.74
N PHE A 236 4.03 -15.47 3.98
CA PHE A 236 3.21 -16.58 4.52
C PHE A 236 3.93 -17.92 4.55
N TYR A 237 4.75 -18.23 3.55
CA TYR A 237 5.61 -19.42 3.58
C TYR A 237 6.56 -19.41 4.80
N PHE A 238 6.99 -18.23 5.24
CA PHE A 238 7.76 -18.09 6.47
C PHE A 238 6.97 -18.57 7.70
N LEU A 239 5.65 -18.35 7.73
CA LEU A 239 4.77 -18.78 8.81
C LEU A 239 4.57 -20.30 8.80
N ASP A 240 4.35 -20.90 7.62
CA ASP A 240 4.06 -22.32 7.45
C ASP A 240 5.25 -23.27 7.69
N LYS A 241 6.49 -22.77 7.67
CA LYS A 241 7.65 -23.59 8.04
C LYS A 241 7.56 -24.01 9.51
N LYS A 242 7.10 -25.24 9.76
CA LYS A 242 7.41 -25.98 10.99
C LYS A 242 8.92 -26.22 11.02
N THR A 243 9.68 -25.30 11.60
CA THR A 243 11.06 -25.54 12.04
C THR A 243 11.05 -26.13 13.44
#